data_AF-A0A1L5FCY7-F1
#
_entry.id   AF-A0A1L5FCY7-F1
#
_cell.length_a   1.000
_cell.length_b   1.000
_cell.length_c   1.000
_cell.angle_alpha   90.00
_cell.angle_beta   90.00
_cell.angle_gamma   90.00
#
_symmetry.space_group_name_H-M   'P 1'
#
loop_
_entity.id
_entity.type
_entity.pdbx_description
1 polymer ?
#
loop_
_entity_poly.entity_id
_entity_poly.type
_entity_poly.pdbx_seq_one_letter_code
_entity_poly.pdbx_strand_id
1 'polypeptide(L)' 'MGKWRKGLQSENVLLKYKMNQFIKILEKVEPIEEFNMDLFFRIVEKMTVFEREKIIVSLLDGSDVEIVIE' A
#
# COMPACT_ATOMS: atom_id res chain seq x y z
N MET A 1 -8.16 6.21 5.15
CA MET A 1 -9.57 5.73 5.14
C MET A 1 -10.48 6.33 4.05
N GLY A 2 -10.29 7.57 3.60
CA GLY A 2 -11.23 8.23 2.67
C GLY A 2 -11.49 7.47 1.34
N LYS A 3 -10.46 6.88 0.73
CA LYS A 3 -10.59 6.07 -0.49
C LYS A 3 -11.55 4.88 -0.32
N TRP A 4 -11.44 4.16 0.80
CA TRP A 4 -12.27 2.98 1.10
C TRP A 4 -13.71 3.36 1.45
N ARG A 5 -13.90 4.48 2.14
CA ARG A 5 -15.24 4.99 2.50
C ARG A 5 -16.05 5.42 1.27
N LYS A 6 -15.41 5.92 0.19
CA LYS A 6 -16.09 6.18 -1.10
C LYS A 6 -16.72 4.91 -1.68
N GLY A 7 -16.07 3.76 -1.50
CA GLY A 7 -16.60 2.46 -1.94
C GLY A 7 -17.91 2.05 -1.24
N LEU A 8 -18.19 2.56 -0.04
CA LEU A 8 -19.44 2.32 0.67
C LEU A 8 -20.64 3.07 0.06
N GLN A 9 -20.38 4.11 -0.71
CA GLN A 9 -21.39 4.90 -1.43
C GLN A 9 -21.67 4.35 -2.83
N SER A 10 -21.00 3.27 -3.25
CA SER A 10 -21.24 2.65 -4.55
C SER A 10 -22.62 2.00 -4.61
N GLU A 11 -23.28 2.12 -5.76
CA GLU A 11 -24.50 1.39 -6.11
C GLU A 11 -24.25 -0.11 -6.33
N ASN A 12 -22.99 -0.51 -6.57
CA ASN A 12 -22.62 -1.91 -6.67
C ASN A 12 -22.64 -2.56 -5.28
N VAL A 13 -23.66 -3.38 -5.04
CA VAL A 13 -23.92 -4.06 -3.76
C VAL A 13 -22.75 -4.96 -3.34
N LEU A 14 -22.14 -5.69 -4.28
CA LEU A 14 -21.01 -6.58 -3.98
C LEU A 14 -19.77 -5.79 -3.61
N LEU A 15 -19.48 -4.71 -4.34
CA LEU A 15 -18.37 -3.81 -4.02
C LEU A 15 -18.57 -3.22 -2.62
N LYS A 16 -19.76 -2.71 -2.31
CA LYS A 16 -20.11 -2.17 -0.99
C LYS A 16 -19.95 -3.20 0.13
N TYR A 17 -20.41 -4.44 -0.08
CA TYR A 17 -20.24 -5.54 0.88
C TYR A 17 -18.76 -5.82 1.16
N LYS A 18 -17.94 -5.94 0.10
CA LYS A 18 -16.50 -6.21 0.22
C LYS A 18 -15.75 -5.05 0.89
N MET A 19 -16.07 -3.81 0.54
CA MET A 19 -15.48 -2.62 1.18
C MET A 19 -15.80 -2.57 2.67
N ASN A 20 -17.03 -2.92 3.07
CA ASN A 20 -17.41 -2.97 4.48
C ASN A 20 -16.62 -4.04 5.25
N GLN A 21 -16.40 -5.22 4.66
CA GLN A 21 -15.55 -6.24 5.29
C GLN A 21 -14.10 -5.76 5.43
N PHE A 22 -13.55 -5.12 4.40
CA PHE A 22 -12.18 -4.60 4.43
C PHE A 22 -11.99 -3.52 5.50
N ILE A 23 -12.92 -2.58 5.61
CA ILE A 23 -12.91 -1.54 6.66
C ILE A 23 -12.93 -2.16 8.06
N LYS A 24 -13.75 -3.18 8.31
CA LYS A 24 -13.81 -3.87 9.60
C LYS A 24 -12.51 -4.59 9.98
N ILE A 25 -11.72 -5.03 9.00
CA ILE A 25 -10.39 -5.60 9.26
C ILE A 25 -9.44 -4.46 9.67
N LEU A 26 -9.48 -3.34 8.93
CA LEU A 26 -8.63 -2.17 9.19
C LEU A 26 -8.93 -1.47 10.53
N GLU A 27 -10.18 -1.47 10.99
CA GLU A 27 -10.58 -0.89 12.29
C GLU A 27 -10.01 -1.65 13.50
N LYS A 28 -9.61 -2.91 13.31
CA LYS A 28 -9.08 -3.76 14.38
C LYS A 28 -7.56 -3.77 14.48
N VAL A 29 -6.88 -3.15 13.51
CA VAL A 29 -5.43 -3.14 13.42
C VAL A 29 -4.90 -1.75 13.69
N GLU A 30 -3.77 -1.67 14.38
CA GLU A 30 -3.09 -0.40 14.62
C GLU A 30 -2.33 0.04 13.36
N PRO A 31 -2.35 1.34 13.04
CA PRO A 31 -1.47 1.88 12.01
C PRO A 31 -0.01 1.61 12.35
N ILE A 32 0.79 1.43 11.31
CA ILE A 32 2.24 1.34 11.46
C ILE A 32 2.77 2.76 11.62
N GLU A 33 3.29 3.07 12.79
CA GLU A 33 3.84 4.40 13.10
C GLU A 33 5.31 4.54 12.70
N GLU A 34 6.03 3.42 12.66
CA GLU A 34 7.47 3.38 12.36
C GLU A 34 7.77 2.48 11.16
N PHE A 35 8.81 2.83 10.42
CA PHE A 35 9.23 2.03 9.29
C PHE A 35 9.69 0.63 9.72
N ASN A 36 9.05 -0.40 9.19
CA ASN A 36 9.35 -1.79 9.50
C ASN A 36 10.02 -2.49 8.31
N MET A 37 11.29 -2.87 8.48
CA MET A 37 12.09 -3.54 7.45
C MET A 37 11.50 -4.87 6.99
N ASP A 38 10.99 -5.69 7.90
CA ASP A 38 10.40 -6.99 7.56
C ASP A 38 9.15 -6.83 6.69
N LEU A 39 8.32 -5.84 7.00
CA LEU A 39 7.16 -5.52 6.18
C LEU A 39 7.58 -4.98 4.82
N PHE A 40 8.57 -4.08 4.79
CA PHE A 40 9.10 -3.54 3.55
C PHE A 40 9.57 -4.67 2.62
N PHE A 41 10.37 -5.61 3.11
CA PHE A 41 10.82 -6.75 2.29
C PHE A 41 9.68 -7.68 1.84
N ARG A 42 8.57 -7.74 2.58
CA ARG A 42 7.39 -8.53 2.18
C ARG A 42 6.57 -7.89 1.06
N ILE A 43 6.66 -6.57 0.88
CA ILE A 43 5.88 -5.84 -0.13
C ILE A 43 6.71 -5.46 -1.37
N VAL A 44 8.04 -5.50 -1.27
CA VAL A 44 8.94 -5.21 -2.39
C VAL A 44 9.00 -6.40 -3.35
N GLU A 45 8.82 -6.13 -4.63
CA GLU A 45 9.05 -7.08 -5.72
C GLU A 45 10.52 -7.07 -6.16
N LYS A 46 11.04 -5.88 -6.48
CA LYS A 46 12.43 -5.70 -6.92
C LYS A 46 12.93 -4.30 -6.61
N MET A 47 14.25 -4.17 -6.57
CA MET A 47 14.96 -2.92 -6.38
C MET A 47 15.96 -2.74 -7.53
N THR A 48 15.84 -1.63 -8.25
CA THR A 48 16.72 -1.30 -9.38
C THR A 48 17.56 -0.08 -9.02
N VAL A 49 18.88 -0.23 -9.10
CA VAL A 49 19.84 0.81 -8.73
C VAL A 49 20.45 1.40 -10.00
N PHE A 50 20.35 2.72 -10.17
CA PHE A 50 20.91 3.48 -11.28
C PHE A 50 22.09 4.31 -10.78
N GLU A 51 23.30 3.93 -11.21
CA GLU A 51 24.56 4.70 -11.12
C GLU A 51 24.81 5.45 -9.80
N ARG A 52 24.29 4.91 -8.68
CA ARG A 52 24.41 5.44 -7.30
C ARG A 52 23.63 6.72 -6.98
N GLU A 53 22.87 7.27 -7.92
CA GLU A 53 22.07 8.50 -7.71
C GLU A 53 20.60 8.19 -7.41
N LYS A 54 20.10 7.08 -7.98
CA LYS A 54 18.67 6.76 -7.97
C LYS A 54 18.42 5.29 -7.71
N ILE A 55 17.40 5.05 -6.89
CA ILE A 55 16.85 3.72 -6.63
C ILE A 55 15.37 3.74 -7.00
N ILE A 56 14.95 2.75 -7.79
CA ILE A 56 13.53 2.47 -8.01
C ILE A 56 13.18 1.18 -7.27
N VAL A 57 12.24 1.26 -6.34
CA VAL A 57 11.68 0.12 -5.62
C VAL A 57 10.29 -0.17 -6.22
N SER A 58 10.15 -1.31 -6.89
CA SER A 58 8.86 -1.80 -7.36
C SER A 58 8.20 -2.66 -6.29
N LEU A 59 6.94 -2.38 -5.99
CA LEU A 59 6.13 -3.11 -5.03
C LEU A 59 5.30 -4.19 -5.75
N LEU A 60 4.91 -5.23 -5.00
CA LEU A 60 4.11 -6.36 -5.50
C LEU A 60 2.74 -5.95 -6.07
N ASP A 61 2.25 -4.76 -5.73
CA ASP A 61 0.99 -4.23 -6.26
C ASP A 61 1.17 -3.45 -7.59
N GLY A 62 2.39 -3.41 -8.13
CA GLY A 62 2.75 -2.69 -9.35
C GLY A 62 3.05 -1.21 -9.15
N SER A 63 3.04 -0.72 -7.90
CA SER A 63 3.46 0.66 -7.60
C SER A 63 4.98 0.77 -7.58
N ASP A 64 5.52 1.89 -8.05
CA ASP A 64 6.95 2.20 -7.98
C ASP A 64 7.21 3.36 -7.00
N VAL A 65 8.25 3.21 -6.19
CA VAL A 65 8.79 4.24 -5.30
C VAL A 65 10.17 4.64 -5.78
N GLU A 66 10.34 5.93 -6.11
CA GLU A 66 11.62 6.51 -6.49
C GLU A 66 12.30 7.15 -5.28
N ILE A 67 13.57 6.81 -5.09
CA ILE A 67 14.44 7.36 -4.05
C ILE A 67 15.65 8.00 -4.72
N VAL A 68 15.89 9.27 -4.42
CA VAL A 68 17.08 10.03 -4.85
C VAL A 68 18.02 10.10 -3.66
N ILE A 69 19.29 9.73 -3.87
CA ILE A 69 20.34 9.80 -2.84
C ILE A 69 21.09 11.12 -3.03
N GLU A 70 21.04 12.00 -2.02
CA GLU A 70 21.84 13.24 -1.94
C GLU A 70 23.22 13.00 -1.31
#